data_AF-T1FC40-F1
#
_entry.id   AF-T1FC40-F1
#
_cell.length_a   1.000
_cell.length_b   1.000
_cell.length_c   1.000
_cell.angle_alpha   90.00
_cell.angle_beta   90.00
_cell.angle_gamma   90.00
#
_symmetry.space_group_name_H-M   'P 1'
#
loop_
_entity.id
_entity.type
_entity.pdbx_description
1 polymer ?
#
loop_
_entity_poly.entity_id
_entity_poly.type
_entity_poly.pdbx_seq_one_letter_code
_entity_poly.pdbx_strand_id
1 'polypeptide(L)'
;MAKGTSIMDVRLHGGMGSKFSLSRDKHTNSTIYQYCLNDEVESVRSYCTTAVCLPGWSGKHCDQKDVETPESDPVTSCGENNGGCGEDVCVEVGDDVFDVQVKCNPPDEEIFKVPTVKPMSDWNYKGCFNKMHSSTEETIRSVESCSELCDETFYGIKNGELCTCANIVDNEVGADRCNKKCSDGLSCGGESFYSVYASKVSDIFLNRQFKLAKKASKSIVVGCFKYLELEHKQNEKDKAHCLDSCKELGFPYSGTGNETCQCGRDIEFKDQLNKEQCKEPSVFFLLSDVSPDLDVRGKPTKYNYCMNDRIESKKAYCQTGLCKLGWTGALCDKRDCNTSDGACGEGMICVQEIVNYVTIAKCLCRDGLASVGEFECKGLSVYAVRRKSRRGKKFLFPILSSNFLRRSSPYGKISLKNLLYRKETEPQPELMQSPG
;
A
#
# COMPACT_ATOMS: atom_id res chain seq x y z
N MET A 1 -30.76 6.60 59.82
CA MET A 1 -30.55 7.21 61.14
C MET A 1 -30.59 6.11 62.20
N ALA A 2 -29.50 5.97 62.98
CA ALA A 2 -29.32 5.19 64.22
C ALA A 2 -29.58 3.67 64.16
N LYS A 3 -28.94 2.79 64.94
CA LYS A 3 -27.63 2.65 65.61
C LYS A 3 -27.69 1.19 66.12
N GLY A 4 -26.58 0.44 66.10
CA GLY A 4 -26.60 -0.93 66.65
C GLY A 4 -25.23 -1.60 66.68
N THR A 5 -24.40 -1.17 67.63
CA THR A 5 -23.15 -1.79 68.06
C THR A 5 -23.39 -3.12 68.77
N SER A 6 -22.52 -4.12 68.56
CA SER A 6 -22.13 -5.05 69.63
C SER A 6 -20.70 -5.55 69.41
N ILE A 7 -19.94 -5.44 70.49
CA ILE A 7 -18.55 -5.88 70.69
C ILE A 7 -18.63 -7.21 71.44
N MET A 8 -17.82 -8.20 71.06
CA MET A 8 -17.21 -9.11 72.04
C MET A 8 -15.83 -9.55 71.55
N ASP A 9 -14.88 -9.32 72.45
CA ASP A 9 -13.47 -9.66 72.40
C ASP A 9 -13.26 -10.70 73.52
N VAL A 10 -12.77 -11.90 73.20
CA VAL A 10 -12.16 -12.80 74.19
C VAL A 10 -10.99 -13.52 73.53
N ARG A 11 -9.90 -13.54 74.30
CA ARG A 11 -8.52 -13.84 73.95
C ARG A 11 -8.11 -15.16 74.65
N LEU A 12 -7.16 -15.87 74.04
CA LEU A 12 -5.99 -16.57 74.64
C LEU A 12 -5.82 -18.10 74.44
N HIS A 13 -4.58 -18.41 74.02
CA HIS A 13 -3.73 -19.62 74.17
C HIS A 13 -4.20 -20.93 73.52
N GLY A 14 -3.40 -21.76 72.84
CA GLY A 14 -1.95 -21.91 72.67
C GLY A 14 -1.67 -23.43 72.48
N GLY A 15 -0.72 -23.83 71.64
CA GLY A 15 -0.18 -25.20 71.67
C GLY A 15 0.07 -25.94 70.33
N MET A 16 1.34 -25.95 69.94
CA MET A 16 2.14 -27.06 69.38
C MET A 16 1.54 -28.09 68.38
N GLY A 17 2.12 -28.08 67.17
CA GLY A 17 2.87 -29.24 66.65
C GLY A 17 2.17 -30.14 65.62
N SER A 18 2.63 -30.10 64.35
CA SER A 18 3.35 -31.24 63.73
C SER A 18 3.76 -30.97 62.28
N LYS A 19 5.04 -31.27 62.02
CA LYS A 19 5.65 -31.83 60.81
C LYS A 19 5.05 -31.43 59.45
N PHE A 20 5.72 -30.53 58.75
CA PHE A 20 5.76 -30.54 57.29
C PHE A 20 7.20 -30.76 56.82
N SER A 21 7.32 -31.69 55.87
CA SER A 21 8.54 -32.25 55.32
C SER A 21 9.36 -31.23 54.54
N LEU A 22 10.67 -31.23 54.77
CA LEU A 22 11.66 -30.73 53.82
C LEU A 22 11.55 -31.54 52.51
N SER A 23 10.94 -30.95 51.49
CA SER A 23 11.04 -31.45 50.12
C SER A 23 12.31 -30.90 49.48
N ARG A 24 13.07 -31.82 48.90
CA ARG A 24 14.21 -31.60 48.03
C ARG A 24 13.70 -31.09 46.68
N ASP A 25 13.96 -29.83 46.36
CA ASP A 25 14.09 -29.38 44.98
C ASP A 25 15.58 -29.05 44.77
N LYS A 26 16.41 -30.01 44.38
CA LYS A 26 16.72 -30.33 42.98
C LYS A 26 16.84 -29.06 42.12
N HIS A 27 17.94 -28.33 42.34
CA HIS A 27 18.61 -27.67 41.23
C HIS A 27 19.07 -28.73 40.23
N THR A 28 18.24 -28.99 39.22
CA THR A 28 18.71 -29.56 37.96
C THR A 28 19.17 -28.41 37.08
N ASN A 29 20.48 -28.35 36.84
CA ASN A 29 21.05 -27.77 35.62
C ASN A 29 20.23 -28.23 34.41
N SER A 30 20.08 -27.35 33.41
CA SER A 30 19.57 -27.60 32.05
C SER A 30 18.12 -27.16 31.76
N THR A 31 17.88 -25.85 31.72
CA THR A 31 17.18 -25.20 30.59
C THR A 31 17.53 -23.70 30.59
N ILE A 32 18.82 -23.41 30.39
CA ILE A 32 19.17 -22.11 29.80
C ILE A 32 18.63 -22.21 28.38
N TYR A 33 17.60 -21.43 28.06
CA TYR A 33 16.92 -21.46 26.77
C TYR A 33 17.95 -21.22 25.67
N GLN A 34 18.35 -22.30 25.01
CA GLN A 34 19.14 -22.19 23.80
C GLN A 34 18.16 -21.74 22.71
N TYR A 35 18.40 -20.51 22.26
CA TYR A 35 17.84 -19.80 21.12
C TYR A 35 16.84 -18.67 21.45
N CYS A 36 17.30 -17.47 21.09
CA CYS A 36 16.60 -16.22 20.86
C CYS A 36 15.69 -15.72 21.99
N LEU A 37 16.15 -14.65 22.64
CA LEU A 37 15.41 -13.78 23.57
C LEU A 37 15.10 -14.31 24.98
N ASN A 38 15.45 -15.55 25.35
CA ASN A 38 15.07 -16.12 26.67
C ASN A 38 13.56 -15.93 26.98
N ASP A 39 12.76 -15.82 25.93
CA ASP A 39 11.32 -15.55 25.96
C ASP A 39 10.64 -16.60 25.08
N GLU A 40 9.74 -17.36 25.70
CA GLU A 40 9.08 -18.51 25.08
C GLU A 40 8.17 -18.10 23.90
N VAL A 41 7.63 -16.88 23.93
CA VAL A 41 6.66 -16.38 22.93
C VAL A 41 7.38 -15.79 21.72
N GLU A 42 8.51 -15.14 21.93
CA GLU A 42 9.27 -14.50 20.86
C GLU A 42 10.19 -15.48 20.12
N SER A 43 10.66 -16.54 20.80
CA SER A 43 11.53 -17.57 20.21
C SER A 43 10.90 -18.36 19.03
N VAL A 44 9.57 -18.33 18.88
CA VAL A 44 8.85 -19.00 17.79
C VAL A 44 8.61 -18.13 16.55
N ARG A 45 9.02 -16.85 16.57
CA ARG A 45 8.80 -15.93 15.44
C ARG A 45 9.87 -16.08 14.37
N SER A 46 9.47 -15.89 13.11
CA SER A 46 10.27 -16.17 11.91
C SER A 46 11.52 -15.29 11.74
N TYR A 47 11.63 -14.17 12.46
CA TYR A 47 12.82 -13.31 12.47
C TYR A 47 13.89 -13.73 13.49
N CYS A 48 13.61 -14.70 14.36
CA CYS A 48 14.59 -15.16 15.34
C CYS A 48 15.65 -16.05 14.68
N THR A 49 16.76 -15.43 14.28
CA THR A 49 17.99 -16.12 13.85
C THR A 49 18.96 -16.23 15.03
N THR A 50 19.90 -17.19 14.98
CA THR A 50 20.80 -17.56 16.08
C THR A 50 21.82 -16.48 16.51
N ALA A 51 21.67 -15.22 16.08
CA ALA A 51 22.68 -14.17 16.22
C ALA A 51 22.22 -12.88 16.93
N VAL A 52 21.00 -12.82 17.50
CA VAL A 52 20.48 -11.59 18.13
C VAL A 52 20.27 -11.77 19.64
N CYS A 53 20.99 -10.98 20.45
CA CYS A 53 20.86 -10.93 21.91
C CYS A 53 19.95 -9.78 22.37
N LEU A 54 19.41 -9.87 23.59
CA LEU A 54 18.70 -8.76 24.24
C LEU A 54 19.66 -7.61 24.57
N PRO A 55 19.19 -6.35 24.60
CA PRO A 55 19.98 -5.22 25.07
C PRO A 55 20.60 -5.49 26.45
N GLY A 56 21.90 -5.24 26.58
CA GLY A 56 22.69 -5.51 27.79
C GLY A 56 23.20 -6.96 27.92
N TRP A 57 23.02 -7.78 26.88
CA TRP A 57 23.56 -9.13 26.80
C TRP A 57 24.37 -9.34 25.51
N SER A 58 25.50 -10.03 25.64
CA SER A 58 26.46 -10.30 24.56
C SER A 58 26.98 -11.75 24.61
N GLY A 59 27.78 -12.12 23.60
CA GLY A 59 28.35 -13.46 23.45
C GLY A 59 27.63 -14.34 22.43
N LYS A 60 28.31 -15.40 21.95
CA LYS A 60 27.80 -16.35 20.94
C LYS A 60 26.50 -17.04 21.36
N HIS A 61 26.24 -17.07 22.66
CA HIS A 61 25.04 -17.66 23.26
C HIS A 61 24.26 -16.66 24.12
N CYS A 62 24.53 -15.35 24.00
CA CYS A 62 23.89 -14.28 24.78
C CYS A 62 23.97 -14.50 26.31
N ASP A 63 25.08 -15.05 26.77
CA ASP A 63 25.31 -15.47 28.16
C ASP A 63 26.20 -14.50 28.96
N GLN A 64 26.67 -13.42 28.33
CA GLN A 64 27.48 -12.39 28.97
C GLN A 64 26.60 -11.16 29.21
N LYS A 65 26.50 -10.68 30.46
CA LYS A 65 25.79 -9.44 30.79
C LYS A 65 26.78 -8.29 30.76
N ASP A 66 26.49 -7.26 29.96
CA ASP A 66 27.40 -6.13 29.79
C ASP A 66 27.57 -5.39 31.13
N VAL A 67 28.83 -5.10 31.50
CA VAL A 67 29.18 -4.43 32.76
C VAL A 67 28.71 -2.97 32.69
N GLU A 68 27.92 -2.55 33.68
CA GLU A 68 27.34 -1.21 33.77
C GLU A 68 28.40 -0.10 33.64
N THR A 69 28.36 0.63 32.53
CA THR A 69 29.05 1.91 32.34
C THR A 69 28.46 2.97 33.32
N PRO A 70 29.25 3.97 33.78
CA PRO A 70 28.81 4.97 34.75
C PRO A 70 27.54 5.68 34.28
N GLU A 71 26.64 6.02 35.22
CA GLU A 71 25.43 6.83 34.98
C GLU A 71 25.79 8.08 34.15
N SER A 72 25.51 8.01 32.85
CA SER A 72 25.51 9.16 31.97
C SER A 72 24.33 10.03 32.35
N ASP A 73 24.51 11.35 32.22
CA ASP A 73 23.47 12.37 32.40
C ASP A 73 22.11 11.94 31.80
N PRO A 74 20.98 12.38 32.39
CA PRO A 74 19.65 11.95 31.98
C PRO A 74 19.49 12.04 30.47
N VAL A 75 19.18 10.89 29.87
CA VAL A 75 19.04 10.68 28.44
C VAL A 75 18.19 11.80 27.84
N THR A 76 18.84 12.65 27.04
CA THR A 76 18.16 13.72 26.31
C THR A 76 17.42 13.11 25.11
N SER A 77 16.25 13.66 24.77
CA SER A 77 15.48 13.28 23.58
C SER A 77 16.35 13.28 22.30
N CYS A 78 15.97 12.52 21.27
CA CYS A 78 16.68 12.56 19.98
C CYS A 78 16.66 13.94 19.33
N GLY A 79 15.69 14.80 19.69
CA GLY A 79 15.66 16.19 19.26
C GLY A 79 16.81 17.04 19.82
N GLU A 80 17.42 16.62 20.92
CA GLU A 80 18.51 17.31 21.58
C GLU A 80 19.82 16.51 21.41
N ASN A 81 20.78 17.08 20.69
CA ASN A 81 22.10 16.48 20.46
C ASN A 81 22.04 15.02 19.96
N ASN A 82 21.05 14.69 19.10
CA ASN A 82 20.84 13.33 18.59
C ASN A 82 20.77 12.28 19.71
N GLY A 83 20.22 12.63 20.88
CA GLY A 83 20.12 11.76 22.06
C GLY A 83 21.46 11.18 22.55
N GLY A 84 22.58 11.85 22.23
CA GLY A 84 23.92 11.35 22.55
C GLY A 84 24.44 10.24 21.63
N CYS A 85 23.73 9.89 20.55
CA CYS A 85 24.11 8.81 19.64
C CYS A 85 25.30 9.14 18.70
N GLY A 86 25.84 10.36 18.75
CA GLY A 86 26.94 10.75 17.86
C GLY A 86 26.54 10.63 16.38
N GLU A 87 27.26 9.81 15.62
CA GLU A 87 27.01 9.57 14.19
C GLU A 87 25.87 8.56 13.93
N ASP A 88 25.52 7.76 14.93
CA ASP A 88 24.44 6.77 14.83
C ASP A 88 23.07 7.45 14.67
N VAL A 89 22.10 6.66 14.24
CA VAL A 89 20.70 7.05 14.12
C VAL A 89 20.05 6.92 15.49
N CYS A 90 19.76 8.06 16.11
CA CYS A 90 19.00 8.09 17.35
C CYS A 90 17.54 7.74 17.10
N VAL A 91 16.99 6.86 17.92
CA VAL A 91 15.59 6.46 17.89
C VAL A 91 15.00 6.48 19.29
N GLU A 92 13.90 7.20 19.46
CA GLU A 92 13.11 7.19 20.69
C GLU A 92 12.20 5.95 20.72
N VAL A 93 12.34 5.14 21.76
CA VAL A 93 11.61 3.90 21.99
C VAL A 93 10.83 4.06 23.30
N GLY A 94 9.51 4.11 23.22
CA GLY A 94 8.65 4.15 24.39
C GLY A 94 7.21 3.82 23.98
N ASP A 95 6.58 2.90 24.70
CA ASP A 95 5.16 2.57 24.48
C ASP A 95 4.22 3.51 25.26
N ASP A 96 4.74 4.20 26.30
CA ASP A 96 4.00 5.13 27.14
C ASP A 96 4.68 6.51 27.19
N VAL A 97 3.87 7.56 27.39
CA VAL A 97 4.26 8.99 27.37
C VAL A 97 5.35 9.34 28.40
N PHE A 98 5.60 8.47 29.38
CA PHE A 98 6.45 8.77 30.54
C PHE A 98 7.78 8.01 30.57
N ASP A 99 8.04 7.08 29.65
CA ASP A 99 9.28 6.29 29.64
C ASP A 99 9.84 6.19 28.22
N VAL A 100 10.46 7.30 27.78
CA VAL A 100 11.12 7.38 26.48
C VAL A 100 12.57 6.97 26.63
N GLN A 101 12.92 5.80 26.11
CA GLN A 101 14.30 5.32 26.02
C GLN A 101 14.91 5.73 24.69
N VAL A 102 16.15 6.20 24.69
CA VAL A 102 16.89 6.44 23.45
C VAL A 102 17.67 5.19 23.07
N LYS A 103 17.54 4.77 21.81
CA LYS A 103 18.34 3.72 21.19
C LYS A 103 19.13 4.29 20.03
N CYS A 104 20.43 4.00 19.98
CA CYS A 104 21.29 4.35 18.86
C CYS A 104 21.41 3.14 17.92
N ASN A 105 21.03 3.32 16.66
CA ASN A 105 21.20 2.32 15.61
C ASN A 105 22.36 2.75 14.70
N PRO A 106 23.21 1.84 14.23
CA PRO A 106 24.25 2.20 13.27
C PRO A 106 23.62 2.82 12.00
N PRO A 107 24.30 3.78 11.35
CA PRO A 107 23.82 4.37 10.10
C PRO A 107 23.74 3.31 8.99
N ASP A 108 22.91 3.56 7.98
CA ASP A 108 22.86 2.71 6.79
C ASP A 108 24.23 2.69 6.11
N GLU A 109 24.76 1.48 5.85
CA GLU A 109 26.06 1.30 5.19
C GLU A 109 26.03 1.74 3.72
N GLU A 110 24.86 1.66 3.08
CA GLU A 110 24.66 1.94 1.65
C GLU A 110 23.76 3.16 1.43
N ILE A 111 24.11 3.97 0.42
CA ILE A 111 23.23 5.04 -0.08
C ILE A 111 22.23 4.41 -1.04
N PHE A 112 20.96 4.54 -0.72
CA PHE A 112 19.89 4.04 -1.57
C PHE A 112 19.66 5.00 -2.74
N LYS A 113 19.67 4.47 -3.95
CA LYS A 113 19.35 5.21 -5.17
C LYS A 113 18.02 4.73 -5.72
N VAL A 114 17.06 5.64 -5.86
CA VAL A 114 15.80 5.36 -6.55
C VAL A 114 16.01 5.68 -8.03
N PRO A 115 15.97 4.69 -8.94
CA PRO A 115 16.18 4.95 -10.35
C PRO A 115 15.08 5.86 -10.90
N THR A 116 15.46 6.73 -11.85
CA THR A 116 14.53 7.62 -12.53
C THR A 116 13.34 6.83 -13.07
N VAL A 117 12.16 7.11 -12.54
CA VAL A 117 10.93 6.62 -13.14
C VAL A 117 10.73 7.43 -14.42
N LYS A 118 11.01 6.83 -15.58
CA LYS A 118 10.60 7.43 -16.85
C LYS A 118 9.10 7.74 -16.73
N PRO A 119 8.66 8.97 -17.05
CA PRO A 119 7.25 9.33 -16.93
C PRO A 119 6.41 8.25 -17.63
N MET A 120 5.53 7.60 -16.87
CA MET A 120 4.70 6.46 -17.29
C MET A 120 3.64 6.94 -18.29
N SER A 121 4.06 7.33 -19.49
CA SER A 121 3.23 8.03 -20.48
C SER A 121 2.60 9.33 -19.96
N ASP A 122 2.21 10.23 -20.85
CA ASP A 122 1.48 11.44 -20.45
C ASP A 122 0.03 11.16 -20.03
N TRP A 123 -0.36 9.87 -19.99
CA TRP A 123 -1.72 9.41 -19.77
C TRP A 123 -1.87 8.84 -18.36
N ASN A 124 -2.60 9.57 -17.51
CA ASN A 124 -2.85 9.19 -16.13
C ASN A 124 -3.99 8.15 -16.03
N TYR A 125 -3.73 6.91 -16.46
CA TYR A 125 -4.70 5.82 -16.43
C TYR A 125 -5.09 5.45 -14.99
N LYS A 126 -6.38 5.49 -14.68
CA LYS A 126 -6.93 5.22 -13.34
C LYS A 126 -7.52 3.83 -13.16
N GLY A 127 -7.80 3.11 -14.25
CA GLY A 127 -8.34 1.76 -14.17
C GLY A 127 -9.48 1.48 -15.15
N CYS A 128 -10.10 0.31 -14.98
CA CYS A 128 -11.24 -0.15 -15.75
C CYS A 128 -12.50 -0.08 -14.88
N PHE A 129 -13.52 0.63 -15.32
CA PHE A 129 -14.71 0.90 -14.51
C PHE A 129 -15.97 0.52 -15.26
N ASN A 130 -16.95 -0.04 -14.55
CA ASN A 130 -18.26 -0.34 -15.15
C ASN A 130 -19.14 0.91 -15.26
N LYS A 131 -18.92 1.91 -14.40
CA LYS A 131 -19.82 3.06 -14.28
C LYS A 131 -19.06 4.38 -14.21
N MET A 132 -19.46 5.32 -15.06
CA MET A 132 -19.09 6.72 -14.98
C MET A 132 -20.37 7.54 -14.84
N HIS A 133 -20.38 8.53 -13.95
CA HIS A 133 -21.52 9.46 -13.83
C HIS A 133 -21.32 10.59 -14.83
N SER A 134 -21.66 10.26 -16.08
CA SER A 134 -21.44 11.10 -17.26
C SER A 134 -22.14 12.45 -17.18
N SER A 135 -21.44 13.50 -17.61
CA SER A 135 -22.01 14.79 -18.00
C SER A 135 -22.31 14.85 -19.51
N THR A 136 -21.45 14.24 -20.32
CA THR A 136 -21.47 14.29 -21.79
C THR A 136 -20.92 13.00 -22.40
N GLU A 137 -21.41 12.64 -23.58
CA GLU A 137 -20.92 11.49 -24.36
C GLU A 137 -20.69 11.93 -25.81
N GLU A 138 -19.52 11.62 -26.36
CA GLU A 138 -19.15 11.96 -27.74
C GLU A 138 -18.37 10.83 -28.39
N THR A 139 -18.46 10.71 -29.71
CA THR A 139 -17.70 9.71 -30.48
C THR A 139 -16.32 10.23 -30.84
N ILE A 140 -15.28 9.44 -30.57
CA ILE A 140 -13.87 9.77 -30.76
C ILE A 140 -13.08 8.62 -31.40
N ARG A 141 -11.78 8.82 -31.64
CA ARG A 141 -10.88 7.80 -32.24
C ARG A 141 -9.62 7.49 -31.43
N SER A 142 -9.28 8.31 -30.44
CA SER A 142 -8.04 8.20 -29.64
C SER A 142 -8.25 8.71 -28.22
N VAL A 143 -7.35 8.31 -27.31
CA VAL A 143 -7.35 8.80 -25.92
C VAL A 143 -7.11 10.31 -25.87
N GLU A 144 -6.22 10.80 -26.73
CA GLU A 144 -5.89 12.20 -26.86
C GLU A 144 -7.12 13.06 -27.18
N SER A 145 -7.91 12.68 -28.20
CA SER A 145 -9.12 13.43 -28.54
C SER A 145 -10.17 13.44 -27.42
N CYS A 146 -10.26 12.39 -26.60
CA CYS A 146 -11.13 12.40 -25.42
C CYS A 146 -10.61 13.37 -24.35
N SER A 147 -9.28 13.39 -24.15
CA SER A 147 -8.64 14.24 -23.15
C SER A 147 -8.76 15.73 -23.47
N GLU A 148 -8.77 16.09 -24.77
CA GLU A 148 -8.96 17.47 -25.24
C GLU A 148 -10.43 17.92 -25.12
N LEU A 149 -11.36 16.98 -25.16
CA LEU A 149 -12.79 17.24 -25.09
C LEU A 149 -13.28 17.47 -23.65
N CYS A 150 -12.69 16.78 -22.67
CA CYS A 150 -13.19 16.75 -21.30
C CYS A 150 -12.48 17.77 -20.38
N ASP A 151 -13.28 18.66 -19.79
CA ASP A 151 -12.84 19.61 -18.75
C ASP A 151 -13.03 19.06 -17.33
N GLU A 152 -13.69 17.90 -17.19
CA GLU A 152 -13.96 17.22 -15.93
C GLU A 152 -12.71 16.54 -15.32
N THR A 153 -12.85 16.09 -14.06
CA THR A 153 -11.75 15.43 -13.33
C THR A 153 -11.26 14.16 -14.04
N PHE A 154 -12.19 13.41 -14.64
CA PHE A 154 -11.91 12.17 -15.34
C PHE A 154 -12.56 12.18 -16.73
N TYR A 155 -11.92 11.46 -17.63
CA TYR A 155 -12.49 11.07 -18.91
C TYR A 155 -12.30 9.58 -19.08
N GLY A 156 -13.22 8.94 -19.79
CA GLY A 156 -13.17 7.52 -20.00
C GLY A 156 -13.72 7.12 -21.34
N ILE A 157 -13.20 6.03 -21.86
CA ILE A 157 -13.51 5.56 -23.21
C ILE A 157 -14.10 4.17 -23.10
N LYS A 158 -15.23 3.97 -23.75
CA LYS A 158 -15.97 2.72 -23.80
C LYS A 158 -16.11 2.26 -25.24
N ASN A 159 -16.05 0.95 -25.44
CA ASN A 159 -16.17 0.31 -26.74
C ASN A 159 -15.22 0.88 -27.81
N GLY A 160 -14.07 1.45 -27.43
CA GLY A 160 -13.08 1.96 -28.39
C GLY A 160 -13.41 3.28 -29.07
N GLU A 161 -14.60 3.84 -28.84
CA GLU A 161 -15.11 4.97 -29.63
C GLU A 161 -15.95 5.96 -28.84
N LEU A 162 -16.54 5.57 -27.70
CA LEU A 162 -17.40 6.44 -26.91
C LEU A 162 -16.59 7.10 -25.80
N CYS A 163 -16.30 8.39 -25.94
CA CYS A 163 -15.72 9.22 -24.88
C CYS A 163 -16.82 9.67 -23.93
N THR A 164 -16.49 9.71 -22.65
CA THR A 164 -17.38 10.13 -21.57
C THR A 164 -16.59 10.93 -20.55
N CYS A 165 -17.08 12.13 -20.24
CA CYS A 165 -16.48 12.98 -19.22
C CYS A 165 -17.24 12.80 -17.90
N ALA A 166 -16.53 12.75 -16.76
CA ALA A 166 -17.17 12.57 -15.45
C ALA A 166 -16.31 13.09 -14.29
N ASN A 167 -16.99 13.45 -13.20
CA ASN A 167 -16.33 13.76 -11.92
C ASN A 167 -16.34 12.59 -10.94
N ILE A 168 -17.15 11.55 -11.21
CA ILE A 168 -17.34 10.39 -10.33
C ILE A 168 -17.34 9.14 -11.20
N VAL A 169 -16.56 8.14 -10.78
CA VAL A 169 -16.51 6.80 -11.38
C VAL A 169 -16.63 5.74 -10.28
N ASP A 170 -17.30 4.64 -10.59
CA ASP A 170 -17.61 3.57 -9.65
C ASP A 170 -17.37 2.19 -10.27
N ASN A 171 -17.30 1.18 -9.40
CA ASN A 171 -17.26 -0.23 -9.77
C ASN A 171 -16.02 -0.56 -10.61
N GLU A 172 -14.85 -0.38 -10.01
CA GLU A 172 -13.58 -0.80 -10.62
C GLU A 172 -13.55 -2.32 -10.80
N VAL A 173 -13.01 -2.75 -11.95
CA VAL A 173 -12.81 -4.15 -12.35
C VAL A 173 -11.40 -4.33 -12.94
N GLY A 174 -11.05 -5.58 -13.28
CA GLY A 174 -9.81 -5.92 -13.97
C GLY A 174 -9.66 -5.20 -15.32
N ALA A 175 -8.42 -4.84 -15.65
CA ALA A 175 -8.09 -4.23 -16.94
C ALA A 175 -8.31 -5.20 -18.11
N ASP A 176 -8.41 -6.51 -17.86
CA ASP A 176 -8.85 -7.51 -18.84
C ASP A 176 -10.23 -7.17 -19.45
N ARG A 177 -11.10 -6.52 -18.69
CA ARG A 177 -12.42 -6.04 -19.13
C ARG A 177 -12.36 -4.77 -19.99
N CYS A 178 -11.20 -4.13 -20.03
CA CYS A 178 -10.90 -2.93 -20.80
C CYS A 178 -9.85 -3.16 -21.89
N ASN A 179 -9.77 -4.38 -22.41
CA ASN A 179 -8.72 -4.79 -23.35
C ASN A 179 -8.84 -4.20 -24.77
N LYS A 180 -9.92 -3.48 -25.11
CA LYS A 180 -10.06 -2.89 -26.45
C LYS A 180 -9.07 -1.73 -26.60
N LYS A 181 -8.40 -1.67 -27.74
CA LYS A 181 -7.42 -0.62 -28.04
C LYS A 181 -8.00 0.45 -28.97
N CYS A 182 -7.62 1.70 -28.75
CA CYS A 182 -7.84 2.80 -29.70
C CYS A 182 -6.83 2.73 -30.87
N SER A 183 -6.98 3.65 -31.83
CA SER A 183 -6.07 3.78 -32.98
C SER A 183 -4.62 4.11 -32.59
N ASP A 184 -4.42 4.71 -31.41
CA ASP A 184 -3.13 5.02 -30.79
C ASP A 184 -2.53 3.83 -29.99
N GLY A 185 -3.22 2.69 -29.95
CA GLY A 185 -2.78 1.50 -29.20
C GLY A 185 -3.04 1.54 -27.69
N LEU A 186 -3.65 2.61 -27.18
CA LEU A 186 -3.99 2.76 -25.76
C LEU A 186 -5.32 2.07 -25.41
N SER A 187 -5.51 1.78 -24.14
CA SER A 187 -6.70 1.14 -23.58
C SER A 187 -7.93 2.03 -23.73
N CYS A 188 -8.97 1.54 -24.42
CA CYS A 188 -10.19 2.29 -24.74
C CYS A 188 -11.46 1.54 -24.36
N GLY A 189 -11.40 0.92 -23.19
CA GLY A 189 -12.53 0.27 -22.54
C GLY A 189 -12.81 -1.12 -23.07
N GLY A 190 -14.00 -1.60 -22.76
CA GLY A 190 -14.57 -2.83 -23.28
C GLY A 190 -15.98 -2.56 -23.81
N GLU A 191 -16.71 -3.62 -24.13
CA GLU A 191 -18.08 -3.51 -24.62
C GLU A 191 -18.99 -2.78 -23.61
N SER A 192 -18.81 -3.05 -22.32
CA SER A 192 -19.60 -2.46 -21.23
C SER A 192 -18.81 -1.62 -20.23
N PHE A 193 -17.48 -1.55 -20.36
CA PHE A 193 -16.57 -0.94 -19.39
C PHE A 193 -15.79 0.23 -19.97
N TYR A 194 -15.41 1.16 -19.12
CA TYR A 194 -14.66 2.37 -19.44
C TYR A 194 -13.20 2.19 -19.02
N SER A 195 -12.27 2.44 -19.94
CA SER A 195 -10.89 2.78 -19.55
C SER A 195 -10.89 4.24 -19.09
N VAL A 196 -10.63 4.47 -17.81
CA VAL A 196 -10.71 5.80 -17.20
C VAL A 196 -9.31 6.39 -17.02
N TYR A 197 -9.21 7.68 -17.30
CA TYR A 197 -8.00 8.48 -17.19
C TYR A 197 -8.32 9.76 -16.39
N ALA A 198 -7.34 10.28 -15.66
CA ALA A 198 -7.46 11.60 -15.04
C ALA A 198 -7.10 12.70 -16.05
N SER A 199 -7.88 13.78 -16.02
CA SER A 199 -7.64 14.95 -16.88
C SER A 199 -6.41 15.74 -16.45
N LYS A 200 -5.60 16.16 -17.42
CA LYS A 200 -4.48 17.11 -17.21
C LYS A 200 -4.98 18.45 -16.67
N VAL A 201 -6.22 18.82 -17.01
CA VAL A 201 -6.81 20.13 -16.66
C VAL A 201 -7.22 20.21 -15.18
N SER A 202 -7.16 19.10 -14.43
CA SER A 202 -7.28 19.13 -12.96
C SER A 202 -6.16 19.98 -12.29
N ASP A 203 -5.01 20.17 -12.96
CA ASP A 203 -3.98 21.10 -12.51
C ASP A 203 -4.23 22.56 -12.94
N ILE A 204 -5.02 22.79 -13.99
CA ILE A 204 -5.20 24.12 -14.61
C ILE A 204 -6.49 24.82 -14.14
N PHE A 205 -7.61 24.09 -13.97
CA PHE A 205 -8.89 24.70 -13.56
C PHE A 205 -8.94 25.15 -12.09
N LEU A 206 -7.96 24.76 -11.27
CA LEU A 206 -7.76 25.34 -9.94
C LEU A 206 -7.40 26.84 -9.98
N ASN A 207 -7.00 27.39 -11.12
CA ASN A 207 -6.52 28.78 -11.22
C ASN A 207 -7.57 29.82 -11.62
N ARG A 208 -8.73 29.46 -12.22
CA ARG A 208 -9.59 30.47 -12.87
C ARG A 208 -10.80 30.98 -12.09
N GLN A 209 -11.26 30.30 -11.04
CA GLN A 209 -12.37 30.82 -10.21
C GLN A 209 -12.23 30.68 -8.68
N PHE A 210 -11.25 29.91 -8.16
CA PHE A 210 -11.07 29.75 -6.72
C PHE A 210 -9.75 30.36 -6.21
N LYS A 211 -9.72 31.69 -6.16
CA LYS A 211 -8.74 32.45 -5.35
C LYS A 211 -8.92 32.26 -3.83
N LEU A 212 -9.88 31.42 -3.40
CA LEU A 212 -10.30 31.23 -2.00
C LEU A 212 -10.29 29.78 -1.50
N ALA A 213 -9.95 28.82 -2.37
CA ALA A 213 -9.63 27.46 -1.94
C ALA A 213 -8.33 27.09 -2.63
N LYS A 214 -7.22 27.62 -2.10
CA LYS A 214 -5.88 27.04 -2.24
C LYS A 214 -5.97 25.64 -1.59
N LYS A 215 -6.68 24.73 -2.25
CA LYS A 215 -6.77 23.32 -1.89
C LYS A 215 -5.37 22.84 -2.19
N ALA A 216 -4.52 22.90 -1.16
CA ALA A 216 -3.11 22.58 -1.22
C ALA A 216 -2.93 21.41 -2.18
N SER A 217 -2.12 21.63 -3.22
CA SER A 217 -1.53 20.54 -4.01
C SER A 217 -1.18 19.48 -2.98
N LYS A 218 -1.92 18.37 -3.01
CA LYS A 218 -1.91 17.41 -1.92
C LYS A 218 -0.61 16.65 -2.05
N SER A 219 0.48 17.25 -1.60
CA SER A 219 1.75 16.58 -1.49
C SER A 219 1.62 15.53 -0.40
N ILE A 220 2.40 14.46 -0.56
CA ILE A 220 2.47 13.40 0.42
C ILE A 220 3.87 13.35 0.92
N VAL A 221 4.03 13.37 2.24
CA VAL A 221 5.31 13.06 2.87
C VAL A 221 5.61 11.60 2.58
N VAL A 222 6.66 11.38 1.78
CA VAL A 222 7.19 10.06 1.44
C VAL A 222 8.05 9.56 2.57
N GLY A 223 8.90 10.40 3.13
CA GLY A 223 9.85 9.94 4.14
C GLY A 223 10.57 11.10 4.79
N CYS A 224 11.42 10.73 5.73
CA CYS A 224 12.23 11.64 6.51
C CYS A 224 13.57 10.99 6.74
N PHE A 225 14.63 11.73 6.45
CA PHE A 225 15.95 11.16 6.25
C PHE A 225 17.02 12.05 6.88
N LYS A 226 18.04 11.43 7.49
CA LYS A 226 19.23 12.18 7.95
C LYS A 226 20.00 12.76 6.76
N TYR A 227 20.04 12.02 5.65
CA TYR A 227 20.65 12.47 4.40
C TYR A 227 19.67 12.25 3.25
N LEU A 228 19.46 13.32 2.49
CA LEU A 228 18.67 13.35 1.27
C LEU A 228 19.34 14.27 0.27
N GLU A 229 19.54 13.77 -0.94
CA GLU A 229 20.06 14.53 -2.06
C GLU A 229 19.15 14.36 -3.28
N LEU A 230 18.75 15.49 -3.84
CA LEU A 230 18.02 15.57 -5.10
C LEU A 230 18.81 16.44 -6.10
N GLU A 231 18.50 16.30 -7.38
CA GLU A 231 19.22 16.91 -8.51
C GLU A 231 19.40 18.43 -8.40
N HIS A 232 18.39 19.16 -7.91
CA HIS A 232 18.32 20.61 -7.99
C HIS A 232 18.15 21.25 -6.61
N LYS A 233 19.14 22.01 -6.15
CA LYS A 233 19.11 22.71 -4.84
C LYS A 233 18.68 24.17 -5.01
N GLN A 234 17.82 24.64 -4.10
CA GLN A 234 17.29 26.00 -4.05
C GLN A 234 17.47 26.59 -2.65
N ASN A 235 17.63 27.91 -2.58
CA ASN A 235 17.79 28.66 -1.34
C ASN A 235 16.44 29.00 -0.66
N GLU A 236 15.39 28.24 -0.95
CA GLU A 236 14.06 28.44 -0.38
C GLU A 236 13.96 27.73 0.98
N LYS A 237 13.46 28.44 1.99
CA LYS A 237 13.33 27.90 3.36
C LYS A 237 11.93 27.39 3.69
N ASP A 238 10.91 27.94 3.03
CA ASP A 238 9.54 27.56 3.31
C ASP A 238 9.15 26.29 2.54
N LYS A 239 8.64 25.30 3.27
CA LYS A 239 8.22 24.02 2.71
C LYS A 239 7.14 24.16 1.65
N ALA A 240 6.16 25.04 1.83
CA ALA A 240 5.08 25.22 0.86
C ALA A 240 5.63 25.83 -0.44
N HIS A 241 6.53 26.81 -0.33
CA HIS A 241 7.21 27.39 -1.50
C HIS A 241 8.13 26.38 -2.20
N CYS A 242 8.81 25.51 -1.44
CA CYS A 242 9.61 24.43 -2.00
C CYS A 242 8.74 23.46 -2.83
N LEU A 243 7.61 23.02 -2.27
CA LEU A 243 6.65 22.15 -2.95
C LEU A 243 6.12 22.79 -4.25
N ASP A 244 5.69 24.05 -4.18
CA ASP A 244 5.17 24.79 -5.33
C ASP A 244 6.26 24.96 -6.41
N SER A 245 7.49 25.30 -6.01
CA SER A 245 8.63 25.47 -6.91
C SER A 245 9.04 24.16 -7.60
N CYS A 246 9.12 23.05 -6.87
CA CYS A 246 9.43 21.75 -7.47
C CYS A 246 8.33 21.31 -8.45
N LYS A 247 7.06 21.59 -8.13
CA LYS A 247 5.94 21.32 -9.03
C LYS A 247 6.02 22.16 -10.31
N GLU A 248 6.28 23.46 -10.21
CA GLU A 248 6.43 24.37 -11.36
C GLU A 248 7.59 23.97 -12.28
N LEU A 249 8.67 23.44 -11.71
CA LEU A 249 9.81 22.90 -12.45
C LEU A 249 9.56 21.51 -13.04
N GLY A 250 8.42 20.89 -12.77
CA GLY A 250 8.08 19.55 -13.28
C GLY A 250 8.89 18.43 -12.63
N PHE A 251 9.33 18.61 -11.39
CA PHE A 251 9.93 17.55 -10.57
C PHE A 251 8.85 16.85 -9.74
N PRO A 252 8.86 15.51 -9.65
CA PRO A 252 7.89 14.75 -8.86
C PRO A 252 8.16 14.80 -7.36
N TYR A 253 9.40 15.10 -6.94
CA TYR A 253 9.79 15.12 -5.54
C TYR A 253 10.38 16.45 -5.10
N SER A 254 10.14 16.77 -3.84
CA SER A 254 10.78 17.86 -3.11
C SER A 254 11.42 17.33 -1.83
N GLY A 255 12.61 17.80 -1.51
CA GLY A 255 13.29 17.60 -0.23
C GLY A 255 13.37 18.91 0.52
N THR A 256 12.80 18.99 1.72
CA THR A 256 12.88 20.19 2.56
C THR A 256 13.66 19.88 3.84
N GLY A 257 14.77 20.59 4.06
CA GLY A 257 15.49 20.64 5.33
C GLY A 257 15.34 22.01 5.99
N ASN A 258 16.06 22.26 7.09
CA ASN A 258 15.96 23.51 7.86
C ASN A 258 16.21 24.78 7.00
N GLU A 259 17.15 24.72 6.05
CA GLU A 259 17.51 25.89 5.22
C GLU A 259 17.66 25.57 3.72
N THR A 260 17.27 24.37 3.31
CA THR A 260 17.50 23.90 1.95
C THR A 260 16.23 23.32 1.37
N CYS A 261 15.88 23.78 0.18
CA CYS A 261 14.91 23.12 -0.67
C CYS A 261 15.67 22.37 -1.77
N GLN A 262 15.24 21.16 -2.08
CA GLN A 262 15.77 20.38 -3.18
C GLN A 262 14.61 19.84 -4.03
N CYS A 263 14.79 19.73 -5.33
CA CYS A 263 13.83 19.14 -6.27
C CYS A 263 14.55 18.10 -7.12
N GLY A 264 13.89 17.01 -7.48
CA GLY A 264 14.50 15.99 -8.33
C GLY A 264 13.54 14.89 -8.75
N ARG A 265 13.96 14.12 -9.76
CA ARG A 265 13.35 12.84 -10.12
C ARG A 265 14.14 11.70 -9.50
N ASP A 266 15.45 11.85 -9.48
CA ASP A 266 16.40 10.95 -8.84
C ASP A 266 16.50 11.29 -7.36
N ILE A 267 16.47 10.24 -6.54
CA ILE A 267 16.51 10.35 -5.09
C ILE A 267 17.69 9.53 -4.60
N GLU A 268 18.61 10.19 -3.90
CA GLU A 268 19.64 9.54 -3.10
C GLU A 268 19.40 9.82 -1.63
N PHE A 269 19.31 8.78 -0.80
CA PHE A 269 19.01 8.93 0.61
C PHE A 269 19.61 7.82 1.46
N LYS A 270 19.68 8.07 2.77
CA LYS A 270 19.99 7.08 3.81
C LYS A 270 19.39 7.51 5.14
N ASP A 271 19.42 6.58 6.10
CA ASP A 271 19.03 6.80 7.49
C ASP A 271 17.57 7.30 7.59
N GLN A 272 16.63 6.52 7.06
CA GLN A 272 15.21 6.83 7.19
C GLN A 272 14.80 6.78 8.67
N LEU A 273 14.10 7.82 9.11
CA LEU A 273 13.61 7.98 10.46
C LEU A 273 12.12 7.64 10.56
N ASN A 274 11.66 7.39 11.77
CA ASN A 274 10.25 7.22 12.03
C ASN A 274 9.50 8.57 12.00
N LYS A 275 8.19 8.49 11.78
CA LYS A 275 7.33 9.65 11.58
C LYS A 275 7.30 10.63 12.73
N GLU A 276 7.44 10.15 13.97
CA GLU A 276 7.35 10.99 15.15
C GLU A 276 8.58 11.89 15.32
N GLN A 277 9.73 11.50 14.74
CA GLN A 277 10.98 12.27 14.74
C GLN A 277 11.02 13.39 13.69
N CYS A 278 10.00 13.45 12.82
CA CYS A 278 9.97 14.33 11.66
C CYS A 278 9.05 15.54 11.86
N LYS A 279 8.90 15.95 13.13
CA LYS A 279 8.14 17.14 13.51
C LYS A 279 8.97 18.39 13.22
N GLU A 280 8.33 19.39 12.62
CA GLU A 280 8.97 20.69 12.37
C GLU A 280 9.11 21.49 13.69
N PRO A 281 10.24 22.19 13.91
CA PRO A 281 11.44 22.22 13.08
C PRO A 281 12.29 20.96 13.26
N SER A 282 12.69 20.35 12.14
CA SER A 282 13.55 19.16 12.15
C SER A 282 14.88 19.48 11.50
N VAL A 283 15.97 18.95 12.05
CA VAL A 283 17.30 18.94 11.40
C VAL A 283 17.37 17.94 10.24
N PHE A 284 16.34 17.10 10.09
CA PHE A 284 16.25 16.06 9.06
C PHE A 284 15.58 16.58 7.80
N PHE A 285 15.81 15.88 6.69
CA PHE A 285 15.21 16.18 5.41
C PHE A 285 13.86 15.47 5.27
N LEU A 286 12.84 16.25 4.94
CA LEU A 286 11.52 15.73 4.60
C LEU A 286 11.40 15.56 3.09
N LEU A 287 11.28 14.32 2.63
CA LEU A 287 10.97 14.01 1.24
C LEU A 287 9.45 14.01 1.05
N SER A 288 8.98 14.77 0.06
CA SER A 288 7.56 14.80 -0.33
C SER A 288 7.41 14.51 -1.82
N ASP A 289 6.37 13.76 -2.16
CA ASP A 289 5.86 13.63 -3.51
C ASP A 289 4.93 14.81 -3.78
N VAL A 290 5.28 15.64 -4.76
CA VAL A 290 4.55 16.88 -5.09
C VAL A 290 3.41 16.65 -6.08
N SER A 291 3.37 15.46 -6.69
CA SER A 291 2.35 15.07 -7.68
C SER A 291 1.96 13.60 -7.47
N PRO A 292 1.47 13.24 -6.28
CA PRO A 292 1.24 11.84 -5.96
C PRO A 292 0.14 11.25 -6.82
N ASP A 293 0.29 9.97 -7.12
CA ASP A 293 -0.76 9.22 -7.77
C ASP A 293 -1.98 9.09 -6.84
N LEU A 294 -3.10 9.65 -7.28
CA LEU A 294 -4.37 9.61 -6.56
C LEU A 294 -5.34 8.63 -7.22
N ASP A 295 -6.08 7.90 -6.40
CA ASP A 295 -7.22 7.10 -6.84
C ASP A 295 -8.35 8.01 -7.35
N VAL A 296 -9.40 7.38 -7.88
CA VAL A 296 -10.57 8.08 -8.40
C VAL A 296 -11.38 8.86 -7.35
N ARG A 297 -11.02 8.74 -6.06
CA ARG A 297 -11.59 9.47 -4.93
C ARG A 297 -10.65 10.54 -4.39
N GLY A 298 -9.52 10.80 -5.05
CA GLY A 298 -8.51 11.77 -4.60
C GLY A 298 -7.72 11.32 -3.37
N LYS A 299 -7.72 10.02 -3.06
CA LYS A 299 -6.87 9.43 -2.04
C LYS A 299 -5.56 8.96 -2.67
N PRO A 300 -4.42 9.08 -1.98
CA PRO A 300 -3.18 8.50 -2.46
C PRO A 300 -3.31 7.00 -2.71
N THR A 301 -2.78 6.51 -3.83
CA THR A 301 -2.71 5.07 -4.11
C THR A 301 -1.60 4.38 -3.31
N LYS A 302 -0.66 5.16 -2.76
CA LYS A 302 0.49 4.68 -2.00
C LYS A 302 0.73 5.54 -0.77
N TYR A 303 1.12 4.92 0.34
CA TYR A 303 1.60 5.59 1.53
C TYR A 303 3.10 5.29 1.65
N ASN A 304 3.96 6.09 1.04
CA ASN A 304 5.38 5.73 0.87
C ASN A 304 6.24 5.91 2.14
N TYR A 305 5.61 6.15 3.30
CA TYR A 305 6.33 6.31 4.57
C TYR A 305 6.51 4.96 5.22
N CYS A 306 7.77 4.55 5.38
CA CYS A 306 8.29 3.46 6.18
C CYS A 306 7.34 2.30 6.46
N MET A 307 7.67 1.12 5.92
CA MET A 307 6.79 -0.04 5.85
C MET A 307 5.52 0.14 5.02
N ASN A 308 5.19 1.34 4.55
CA ASN A 308 3.89 1.62 3.92
C ASN A 308 2.72 1.27 4.87
N ASP A 309 2.91 1.59 6.16
CA ASP A 309 1.92 1.39 7.21
C ASP A 309 1.88 2.60 8.14
N ARG A 310 0.69 3.15 8.37
CA ARG A 310 0.51 4.38 9.16
C ARG A 310 0.81 4.20 10.65
N ILE A 311 0.65 2.98 11.16
CA ILE A 311 0.92 2.65 12.57
C ILE A 311 2.40 2.31 12.70
N GLU A 312 2.92 1.43 11.83
CA GLU A 312 4.31 0.97 11.92
C GLU A 312 5.32 2.08 11.60
N SER A 313 4.97 3.03 10.73
CA SER A 313 5.80 4.20 10.44
C SER A 313 6.12 5.07 11.65
N LYS A 314 5.42 4.90 12.78
CA LYS A 314 5.70 5.60 14.04
C LYS A 314 6.60 4.82 14.97
N LYS A 315 6.84 3.54 14.71
CA LYS A 315 7.59 2.67 15.59
C LYS A 315 9.10 2.84 15.37
N ALA A 316 9.86 2.59 16.43
CA ALA A 316 11.31 2.77 16.48
C ALA A 316 12.09 1.92 15.46
N TYR A 317 11.59 0.73 15.13
CA TYR A 317 12.23 -0.15 14.14
C TYR A 317 11.97 0.27 12.69
N CYS A 318 11.25 1.35 12.46
CA CYS A 318 11.12 1.93 11.15
C CYS A 318 12.49 2.36 10.62
N GLN A 319 12.97 1.69 9.57
CA GLN A 319 14.27 1.90 8.95
C GLN A 319 14.17 1.80 7.43
N THR A 320 15.20 2.25 6.73
CA THR A 320 15.26 2.23 5.27
C THR A 320 15.07 0.81 4.72
N GLY A 321 14.26 0.66 3.68
CA GLY A 321 14.06 -0.61 2.98
C GLY A 321 13.23 -1.66 3.73
N LEU A 322 12.85 -1.41 4.99
CA LEU A 322 11.93 -2.28 5.71
C LEU A 322 10.49 -2.01 5.25
N CYS A 323 9.98 -2.88 4.38
CA CYS A 323 8.63 -2.81 3.84
C CYS A 323 7.67 -3.77 4.55
N LYS A 324 6.39 -3.39 4.69
CA LYS A 324 5.34 -4.33 5.08
C LYS A 324 5.28 -5.45 4.06
N LEU A 325 5.01 -6.68 4.52
CA LEU A 325 4.84 -7.84 3.65
C LEU A 325 3.85 -7.53 2.52
N GLY A 326 4.25 -7.81 1.28
CA GLY A 326 3.50 -7.44 0.07
C GLY A 326 3.87 -6.08 -0.54
N TRP A 327 4.85 -5.38 0.04
CA TRP A 327 5.47 -4.19 -0.53
C TRP A 327 6.99 -4.35 -0.65
N THR A 328 7.57 -3.64 -1.61
CA THR A 328 8.99 -3.66 -1.92
C THR A 328 9.43 -2.30 -2.49
N GLY A 329 10.72 -2.17 -2.82
CA GLY A 329 11.37 -0.93 -3.25
C GLY A 329 11.98 -0.16 -2.08
N ALA A 330 12.96 0.70 -2.38
CA ALA A 330 13.68 1.47 -1.36
C ALA A 330 12.76 2.39 -0.54
N LEU A 331 11.66 2.84 -1.14
CA LEU A 331 10.62 3.68 -0.51
C LEU A 331 9.33 2.91 -0.21
N CYS A 332 9.34 1.57 -0.28
CA CYS A 332 8.16 0.71 -0.12
C CYS A 332 6.96 1.10 -1.02
N ASP A 333 7.28 1.59 -2.22
CA ASP A 333 6.36 2.19 -3.18
C ASP A 333 5.91 1.21 -4.28
N LYS A 334 6.44 -0.02 -4.27
CA LYS A 334 6.11 -1.07 -5.24
C LYS A 334 5.36 -2.19 -4.55
N ARG A 335 4.19 -2.54 -5.06
CA ARG A 335 3.41 -3.67 -4.55
C ARG A 335 3.95 -4.98 -5.11
N ASP A 336 4.23 -5.94 -4.22
CA ASP A 336 4.66 -7.29 -4.59
C ASP A 336 3.49 -8.28 -4.41
N CYS A 337 2.84 -8.63 -5.51
CA CYS A 337 1.71 -9.57 -5.49
C CYS A 337 2.13 -11.01 -5.15
N ASN A 338 3.42 -11.36 -5.23
CA ASN A 338 3.89 -12.71 -4.90
C ASN A 338 4.01 -12.93 -3.39
N THR A 339 4.11 -11.84 -2.63
CA THR A 339 4.26 -11.88 -1.17
C THR A 339 2.98 -11.37 -0.52
N SER A 340 2.37 -12.18 0.35
CA SER A 340 1.18 -11.79 1.13
C SER A 340 0.05 -11.14 0.30
N ASP A 341 -0.13 -11.59 -0.95
CA ASP A 341 -1.12 -11.05 -1.89
C ASP A 341 -1.07 -9.52 -1.97
N GLY A 342 0.15 -8.97 -2.03
CA GLY A 342 0.41 -7.53 -2.09
C GLY A 342 -0.25 -6.72 -0.98
N ALA A 343 -0.54 -7.31 0.18
CA ALA A 343 -1.27 -6.67 1.28
C ALA A 343 -2.66 -6.10 0.89
N CYS A 344 -3.39 -6.77 -0.01
CA CYS A 344 -4.71 -6.30 -0.47
C CYS A 344 -5.86 -6.45 0.55
N GLY A 345 -5.62 -7.16 1.65
CA GLY A 345 -6.63 -7.42 2.68
C GLY A 345 -7.64 -8.49 2.25
N GLU A 346 -8.56 -8.83 3.15
CA GLU A 346 -9.55 -9.88 2.90
C GLU A 346 -10.55 -9.48 1.80
N GLY A 347 -10.85 -10.41 0.88
CA GLY A 347 -11.85 -10.23 -0.18
C GLY A 347 -11.35 -9.56 -1.46
N MET A 348 -10.15 -9.00 -1.43
CA MET A 348 -9.43 -8.52 -2.63
C MET A 348 -8.34 -9.52 -3.03
N ILE A 349 -7.79 -9.31 -4.23
CA ILE A 349 -6.63 -10.02 -4.76
C ILE A 349 -5.66 -9.00 -5.36
N CYS A 350 -4.37 -9.23 -5.21
CA CYS A 350 -3.35 -8.47 -5.89
C CYS A 350 -3.24 -8.95 -7.34
N VAL A 351 -3.44 -8.04 -8.28
CA VAL A 351 -3.26 -8.31 -9.69
C VAL A 351 -2.13 -7.46 -10.25
N GLN A 352 -1.33 -8.07 -11.12
CA GLN A 352 -0.36 -7.37 -11.95
C GLN A 352 -0.88 -7.37 -13.38
N GLU A 353 -1.17 -6.18 -13.90
CA GLU A 353 -1.74 -6.01 -15.23
C GLU A 353 -0.84 -5.10 -16.08
N ILE A 354 -0.66 -5.45 -17.36
CA ILE A 354 0.06 -4.59 -18.30
C ILE A 354 -0.97 -3.73 -19.04
N VAL A 355 -1.02 -2.45 -18.71
CA VAL A 355 -1.91 -1.47 -19.36
C VAL A 355 -1.07 -0.36 -19.97
N ASN A 356 -1.33 -0.05 -21.24
CA ASN A 356 -0.60 0.99 -21.99
C ASN A 356 0.93 0.82 -21.89
N TYR A 357 1.40 -0.43 -22.03
CA TYR A 357 2.82 -0.82 -21.95
C TYR A 357 3.46 -0.65 -20.57
N VAL A 358 2.64 -0.42 -19.53
CA VAL A 358 3.11 -0.26 -18.16
C VAL A 358 2.54 -1.36 -17.28
N THR A 359 3.38 -1.95 -16.44
CA THR A 359 2.95 -2.94 -15.46
C THR A 359 2.44 -2.23 -14.21
N ILE A 360 1.19 -2.46 -13.84
CA ILE A 360 0.52 -1.87 -12.68
C ILE A 360 0.14 -3.01 -11.74
N ALA A 361 0.57 -2.89 -10.48
CA ALA A 361 0.19 -3.81 -9.41
C ALA A 361 -0.83 -3.13 -8.49
N LYS A 362 -2.04 -3.70 -8.39
CA LYS A 362 -3.15 -3.11 -7.62
C LYS A 362 -4.03 -4.17 -6.97
N CYS A 363 -4.80 -3.75 -5.99
CA CYS A 363 -5.79 -4.59 -5.31
C CYS A 363 -7.13 -4.48 -6.02
N LEU A 364 -7.66 -5.62 -6.46
CA LEU A 364 -8.96 -5.70 -7.09
C LEU A 364 -9.86 -6.69 -6.37
N CYS A 365 -11.16 -6.52 -6.57
CA CYS A 365 -12.12 -7.52 -6.16
C CYS A 365 -12.00 -8.77 -7.03
N ARG A 366 -12.29 -9.94 -6.44
CA ARG A 366 -12.35 -11.22 -7.16
C ARG A 366 -13.41 -11.19 -8.27
N ASP A 367 -13.29 -12.09 -9.23
CA ASP A 367 -14.19 -12.20 -10.37
C ASP A 367 -15.68 -12.18 -9.98
N GLY A 368 -16.47 -11.38 -10.71
CA GLY A 368 -17.90 -11.19 -10.46
C GLY A 368 -18.22 -10.13 -9.39
N LEU A 369 -17.21 -9.58 -8.72
CA LEU A 369 -17.33 -8.46 -7.78
C LEU A 369 -16.69 -7.20 -8.37
N ALA A 370 -17.08 -6.03 -7.85
CA ALA A 370 -16.47 -4.76 -8.17
C ALA A 370 -16.24 -3.94 -6.90
N SER A 371 -15.24 -3.06 -6.95
CA SER A 371 -14.88 -2.21 -5.82
C SER A 371 -15.87 -1.04 -5.69
N VAL A 372 -16.46 -0.89 -4.50
CA VAL A 372 -17.35 0.24 -4.13
C VAL A 372 -16.72 1.10 -3.02
N GLY A 373 -15.59 0.65 -2.48
CA GLY A 373 -14.88 1.25 -1.35
C GLY A 373 -13.37 1.09 -1.51
N GLU A 374 -12.58 1.40 -0.49
CA GLU A 374 -11.13 1.15 -0.55
C GLU A 374 -10.83 -0.35 -0.38
N PHE A 375 -11.69 -1.03 0.39
CA PHE A 375 -11.59 -2.46 0.70
C PHE A 375 -12.95 -3.17 0.61
N GLU A 376 -13.96 -2.55 -0.01
CA GLU A 376 -15.30 -3.13 -0.14
C GLU A 376 -15.58 -3.66 -1.55
N CYS A 377 -15.85 -4.95 -1.62
CA CYS A 377 -16.25 -5.63 -2.85
C CYS A 377 -17.74 -5.96 -2.85
N LYS A 378 -18.45 -5.62 -3.94
CA LYS A 378 -19.88 -5.90 -4.12
C LYS A 378 -20.14 -6.64 -5.42
N GLY A 379 -21.09 -7.57 -5.41
CA GLY A 379 -21.43 -8.36 -6.59
C GLY A 379 -22.00 -7.51 -7.72
N LEU A 380 -21.50 -7.74 -8.94
CA LEU A 380 -21.98 -7.06 -10.15
C LEU A 380 -23.43 -7.46 -10.52
N SER A 381 -23.93 -8.59 -10.00
CA SER A 381 -25.26 -9.16 -10.32
C SER A 381 -26.45 -8.28 -9.92
N VAL A 382 -26.25 -7.26 -9.09
CA VAL A 382 -27.32 -6.36 -8.63
C VAL A 382 -27.64 -5.26 -9.65
N TYR A 383 -26.76 -5.01 -10.63
CA TYR A 383 -26.96 -3.96 -11.64
C TYR A 383 -27.45 -4.49 -12.99
N ALA A 384 -27.85 -5.76 -13.08
CA ALA A 384 -28.66 -6.23 -14.19
C ALA A 384 -29.89 -5.33 -14.25
N VAL A 385 -29.82 -4.36 -15.17
CA VAL A 385 -30.86 -3.38 -15.44
C VAL A 385 -32.15 -4.17 -15.46
N ARG A 386 -33.00 -3.99 -14.44
CA ARG A 386 -34.41 -4.33 -14.53
C ARG A 386 -34.89 -3.49 -15.70
N ARG A 387 -34.74 -4.01 -16.92
CA ARG A 387 -35.46 -3.59 -18.09
C ARG A 387 -36.89 -3.82 -17.63
N LYS A 388 -37.52 -2.77 -17.10
CA LYS A 388 -38.96 -2.70 -16.95
C LYS A 388 -39.44 -2.92 -18.37
N SER A 389 -39.70 -4.18 -18.70
CA SER A 389 -40.41 -4.58 -19.88
C SER A 389 -41.74 -3.86 -19.76
N ARG A 390 -41.83 -2.66 -20.36
CA ARG A 390 -43.07 -1.96 -20.66
C ARG A 390 -43.80 -2.82 -21.70
N ARG A 391 -44.20 -4.05 -21.32
CA ARG A 391 -45.32 -4.73 -21.96
C ARG A 391 -46.58 -4.07 -21.42
N GLY A 392 -46.89 -2.92 -22.01
CA GLY A 392 -48.28 -2.61 -22.25
C GLY A 392 -48.87 -3.69 -23.17
N LYS A 393 -50.09 -4.10 -22.83
CA LYS A 393 -51.07 -4.83 -23.66
C LYS A 393 -50.73 -6.27 -24.06
N LYS A 394 -51.47 -7.19 -23.42
CA LYS A 394 -51.84 -8.50 -23.94
C LYS A 394 -52.43 -8.35 -25.35
N PHE A 395 -51.69 -8.72 -26.38
CA PHE A 395 -52.29 -9.21 -27.62
C PHE A 395 -52.34 -10.74 -27.52
N LEU A 396 -53.54 -11.26 -27.29
CA LEU A 396 -53.88 -12.66 -27.52
C LEU A 396 -53.95 -12.85 -29.04
N PHE A 397 -52.96 -13.53 -29.62
CA PHE A 397 -53.11 -14.16 -30.92
C PHE A 397 -53.28 -15.67 -30.69
N PRO A 398 -54.36 -16.29 -31.18
CA PRO A 398 -54.50 -17.74 -31.14
C PRO A 398 -53.59 -18.35 -32.21
N ILE A 399 -52.77 -19.30 -31.79
CA ILE A 399 -51.98 -20.16 -32.68
C ILE A 399 -52.95 -21.17 -33.29
N LEU A 400 -53.33 -20.96 -34.55
CA LEU A 400 -53.83 -22.04 -35.41
C LEU A 400 -52.63 -22.71 -36.06
N SER A 401 -52.36 -23.95 -35.66
CA SER A 401 -51.46 -24.85 -36.38
C SER A 401 -52.18 -25.40 -37.61
N SER A 402 -51.64 -25.15 -38.79
CA SER A 402 -51.95 -25.92 -39.99
C SER A 402 -50.67 -26.40 -40.65
N ASN A 403 -50.68 -27.70 -40.95
CA ASN A 403 -49.70 -28.44 -41.72
C ASN A 403 -49.53 -27.81 -43.11
N PHE A 404 -48.28 -27.64 -43.57
CA PHE A 404 -48.01 -27.66 -45.01
C PHE A 404 -46.65 -28.29 -45.34
N LEU A 405 -46.72 -29.20 -46.31
CA LEU A 405 -45.69 -30.07 -46.84
C LEU A 405 -44.68 -29.34 -47.73
N ARG A 406 -43.46 -29.90 -47.73
CA ARG A 406 -42.50 -30.04 -48.86
C ARG A 406 -42.19 -28.80 -49.71
N ARG A 407 -40.91 -28.43 -49.72
CA ARG A 407 -40.09 -28.48 -50.95
C ARG A 407 -38.60 -28.52 -50.64
N SER A 408 -37.97 -29.46 -51.33
CA SER A 408 -36.56 -29.76 -51.49
C SER A 408 -35.78 -28.65 -52.21
N SER A 409 -34.52 -28.42 -51.81
CA SER A 409 -33.41 -28.22 -52.76
C SER A 409 -32.04 -28.39 -52.04
N PRO A 410 -31.00 -28.89 -52.72
CA PRO A 410 -29.77 -29.40 -52.12
C PRO A 410 -28.66 -28.34 -52.14
N TYR A 411 -27.69 -28.41 -51.23
CA TYR A 411 -26.25 -28.18 -51.48
C TYR A 411 -25.47 -28.33 -50.16
N GLY A 412 -24.33 -29.03 -50.22
CA GLY A 412 -23.20 -28.83 -49.31
C GLY A 412 -23.11 -29.71 -48.06
N LYS A 413 -22.83 -31.01 -48.22
CA LYS A 413 -22.19 -31.80 -47.16
C LYS A 413 -20.71 -31.44 -47.12
N ILE A 414 -20.27 -30.74 -46.06
CA ILE A 414 -18.85 -30.68 -45.68
C ILE A 414 -18.60 -31.79 -44.67
N SER A 415 -17.60 -32.61 -44.99
CA SER A 415 -17.14 -33.75 -44.21
C SER A 415 -16.31 -33.27 -43.01
N LEU A 416 -16.77 -33.57 -41.80
CA LEU A 416 -15.96 -33.50 -40.58
C LEU A 416 -15.42 -34.90 -40.28
N LYS A 417 -14.16 -35.14 -40.64
CA LYS A 417 -13.36 -36.23 -40.09
C LYS A 417 -11.97 -35.72 -39.75
N ASN A 418 -11.56 -36.06 -38.54
CA ASN A 418 -10.19 -36.10 -38.01
C ASN A 418 -9.56 -34.77 -37.57
N LEU A 419 -9.76 -34.45 -36.29
CA LEU A 419 -8.68 -33.92 -35.46
C LEU A 419 -8.63 -34.74 -34.17
N LEU A 420 -7.68 -35.66 -34.17
CA LEU A 420 -7.31 -36.52 -33.06
C LEU A 420 -6.75 -35.65 -31.93
N TYR A 421 -7.27 -35.92 -30.73
CA TYR A 421 -6.69 -35.58 -29.43
C TYR A 421 -5.20 -35.92 -29.41
N ARG A 422 -4.33 -34.92 -29.20
CA ARG A 422 -2.96 -35.14 -28.72
C ARG A 422 -2.95 -34.75 -27.24
N LYS A 423 -2.90 -35.77 -26.40
CA LYS A 423 -2.76 -35.69 -24.95
C LYS A 423 -1.27 -35.46 -24.68
N GLU A 424 -0.88 -34.25 -24.30
CA GLU A 424 0.50 -33.98 -23.88
C GLU A 424 0.68 -34.45 -22.43
N THR A 425 1.72 -35.24 -22.25
CA THR A 425 2.21 -35.86 -21.03
C THR A 425 2.94 -34.83 -20.16
N GLU A 426 2.57 -34.76 -18.89
CA GLU A 426 3.34 -34.09 -17.82
C GLU A 426 4.72 -34.73 -17.66
N PRO A 427 5.80 -33.96 -17.48
CA PRO A 427 7.08 -34.49 -17.03
C PRO A 427 7.10 -34.65 -15.50
N GLN A 428 7.52 -35.83 -15.04
CA GLN A 428 7.87 -36.08 -13.63
C GLN A 428 9.16 -35.34 -13.23
N PRO A 429 9.30 -34.95 -11.95
CA PRO A 429 10.52 -34.34 -11.46
C PRO A 429 11.62 -35.38 -11.22
N GLU A 430 12.80 -35.13 -11.79
CA GLU A 430 14.01 -35.90 -11.53
C GLU A 430 14.56 -35.61 -10.12
N LEU A 431 14.92 -36.70 -9.45
CA LEU A 431 15.57 -36.76 -8.15
C LEU A 431 17.03 -36.30 -8.29
N MET A 432 17.40 -35.17 -7.69
CA MET A 432 18.80 -34.77 -7.57
C MET A 432 19.52 -35.66 -6.55
N GLN A 433 20.50 -36.42 -7.01
CA GLN A 433 21.54 -37.04 -6.18
C GLN A 433 22.67 -36.03 -5.97
N SER A 434 23.04 -35.82 -4.71
CA SER A 434 24.23 -35.06 -4.30
C SER A 434 25.51 -35.87 -4.56
N PRO A 435 26.62 -35.24 -4.98
CA PRO A 435 27.93 -35.89 -4.91
C PRO A 435 28.76 -35.36 -3.73
N GLY A 436 29.46 -36.30 -3.07
CA GLY A 436 30.83 -36.15 -2.54
C GLY A 436 31.04 -35.25 -1.35
#